data_AF-A0A259CHH9-F1
#
_entry.id   AF-A0A259CHH9-F1
#
_cell.length_a   1.000
_cell.length_b   1.000
_cell.length_c   1.000
_cell.angle_alpha   90.00
_cell.angle_beta   90.00
_cell.angle_gamma   90.00
#
_symmetry.space_group_name_H-M   'P 1'
#
loop_
_entity.id
_entity.type
_entity.pdbx_description
1 polymer ?
#
loop_
_entity_poly.entity_id
_entity_poly.type
_entity_poly.pdbx_seq_one_letter_code
_entity_poly.pdbx_strand_id
1 'polypeptide(L)'
;MSARTVDVLLPLGLDTPYSYTVPEGLDLSPGDLVHVPLGNRGMVGCVWPRRAPAAPVDGAKLKAVKAKLAYVPLPADLLQLIDWMADYTLAPRGMVLRMALRHGESAGPARERVGVRATGRAPTRPTAAREKLLACLSDGFVRGKADAAREAGVSPSVVDGLIDDGVLETVVLPPEPAAELPDPAFAVPSLSPAQAEAAAVLRAAVAARAFGVHLLDGVTGSGKTEVYFEAVAETLRQGRQALILLPEIALTQAFLDRFTGRFGVRPAEWHSGVSTRRRARVLEGVARGEVKVVAGARSALFLPFADLGLTIVDEEHDPAYKQEDGVAYHARDMAVVRARFAHAPILLASATPSIETEVNARRGRYGRLALPERFGGAKVPGLAPIDLRREGPARGRWIAPRLADEVNETVETGGQALLFLNRRGYAPLTLCRSCGHRMRCPSCSAWLVEHRFRRRLACHHCGYQAPVPDTCPGCGAKDSLMPCGPGVERLQEEVQALFPNARSLVLSSDLTGGIERMRAELEAVARGEVDVVIGTQLVAKG
;
A
#
# COMPACT_ATOMS: atom_id res chain seq x y z
N MET A 1 -5.05 48.13 19.51
CA MET A 1 -5.68 46.98 18.80
C MET A 1 -5.02 45.72 19.30
N SER A 2 -5.79 44.72 19.76
CA SER A 2 -5.20 43.44 20.20
C SER A 2 -4.51 42.78 19.00
N ALA A 3 -3.27 42.33 19.18
CA ALA A 3 -2.53 41.67 18.10
C ALA A 3 -3.31 40.43 17.61
N ARG A 4 -3.48 40.29 16.29
CA ARG A 4 -4.11 39.09 15.71
C ARG A 4 -3.29 37.86 16.11
N THR A 5 -3.95 36.83 16.62
CA THR A 5 -3.29 35.58 17.01
C THR A 5 -3.84 34.39 16.23
N VAL A 6 -2.98 33.39 16.02
CA VAL A 6 -3.33 32.10 15.41
C VAL A 6 -2.80 30.97 16.28
N ASP A 7 -3.45 29.82 16.19
CA ASP A 7 -2.97 28.61 16.85
C ASP A 7 -2.26 27.73 15.81
N VAL A 8 -1.09 27.24 16.15
CA VAL A 8 -0.24 26.45 15.26
C VAL A 8 0.00 25.10 15.90
N LEU A 9 -0.51 24.05 15.24
CA LEU A 9 -0.23 22.67 15.62
C LEU A 9 1.15 22.29 15.10
N LEU A 10 1.96 21.77 16.00
CA LEU A 10 3.33 21.37 15.71
C LEU A 10 3.43 19.85 15.56
N PRO A 11 4.30 19.34 14.68
CA PRO A 11 4.46 17.91 14.39
C PRO A 11 5.22 17.18 15.51
N LEU A 12 4.81 17.35 16.77
CA LEU A 12 5.44 16.84 17.98
C LEU A 12 4.47 15.90 18.73
N GLY A 13 4.97 15.22 19.76
CA GLY A 13 4.15 14.44 20.71
C GLY A 13 3.25 15.29 21.59
N LEU A 14 2.58 16.30 21.03
CA LEU A 14 1.76 17.27 21.71
C LEU A 14 0.36 17.27 21.10
N ASP A 15 -0.64 17.38 21.98
CA ASP A 15 -2.04 17.31 21.58
C ASP A 15 -2.69 18.68 21.37
N THR A 16 -2.05 19.73 21.91
CA THR A 16 -2.55 21.11 21.88
C THR A 16 -1.69 21.98 20.97
N PRO A 17 -2.30 22.83 20.12
CA PRO A 17 -1.55 23.82 19.36
C PRO A 17 -1.01 24.94 20.26
N TYR A 18 0.04 25.64 19.79
CA TYR A 18 0.58 26.82 20.45
C TYR A 18 0.04 28.10 19.80
N SER A 19 -0.28 29.12 20.60
CA SER A 19 -0.69 30.42 20.07
C SER A 19 0.51 31.30 19.70
N TYR A 20 0.41 31.98 18.56
CA TYR A 20 1.41 32.90 18.03
C TYR A 20 0.75 34.22 17.59
N THR A 21 1.48 35.33 17.63
CA THR A 21 1.05 36.58 17.01
C THR A 21 1.29 36.53 15.49
N VAL A 22 0.40 37.18 14.75
CA VAL A 22 0.50 37.30 13.29
C VAL A 22 1.12 38.66 12.95
N PRO A 23 2.29 38.70 12.28
CA PRO A 23 2.87 39.95 11.78
C PRO A 23 1.92 40.70 10.85
N GLU A 24 2.04 42.02 10.83
CA GLU A 24 1.30 42.86 9.89
C GLU A 24 1.62 42.46 8.42
N GLY A 25 0.60 42.41 7.57
CA GLY A 25 0.72 42.01 6.18
C GLY A 25 0.77 40.49 5.92
N LEU A 26 0.86 39.65 6.97
CA LEU A 26 0.81 38.19 6.80
C LEU A 26 -0.62 37.68 6.95
N ASP A 27 -1.20 37.15 5.87
CA ASP A 27 -2.50 36.47 5.95
C ASP A 27 -2.39 34.96 6.16
N LEU A 28 -3.11 34.47 7.18
CA LEU A 28 -3.04 33.10 7.67
C LEU A 28 -4.44 32.53 7.88
N SER A 29 -4.68 31.35 7.33
CA SER A 29 -5.89 30.56 7.46
C SER A 29 -5.57 29.14 7.94
N PRO A 30 -6.53 28.43 8.57
CA PRO A 30 -6.33 27.02 8.91
C PRO A 30 -5.87 26.19 7.71
N GLY A 31 -4.91 25.29 7.95
CA GLY A 31 -4.26 24.51 6.90
C GLY A 31 -2.97 25.13 6.36
N ASP A 32 -2.75 26.44 6.55
CA ASP A 32 -1.51 27.08 6.11
C ASP A 32 -0.30 26.51 6.84
N LEU A 33 0.76 26.21 6.09
CA LEU A 33 2.04 25.80 6.66
C LEU A 33 2.88 27.02 6.99
N VAL A 34 3.39 27.09 8.21
CA VAL A 34 4.11 28.24 8.74
C VAL A 34 5.41 27.82 9.41
N HIS A 35 6.41 28.68 9.33
CA HIS A 35 7.62 28.56 10.13
C HIS A 35 7.46 29.37 11.42
N VAL A 36 7.62 28.73 12.58
CA VAL A 36 7.43 29.35 13.89
C VAL A 36 8.60 29.07 14.83
N PRO A 37 8.89 29.95 15.80
CA PRO A 37 9.87 29.68 16.85
C PRO A 37 9.30 28.74 17.93
N LEU A 38 10.09 27.78 18.38
CA LEU A 38 9.82 26.93 19.54
C LEU A 38 11.08 26.86 20.40
N GLY A 39 11.08 27.49 21.57
CA GLY A 39 12.31 27.67 22.36
C GLY A 39 13.37 28.43 21.54
N ASN A 40 14.53 27.80 21.36
CA ASN A 40 15.68 28.34 20.60
C ASN A 40 15.74 27.89 19.14
N ARG A 41 14.81 27.02 18.69
CA ARG A 41 14.79 26.49 17.32
C ARG A 41 13.61 27.01 16.52
N GLY A 42 13.73 27.00 15.19
CA GLY A 42 12.60 27.15 14.28
C GLY A 42 12.01 25.79 13.92
N MET A 43 10.71 25.75 13.62
CA MET A 43 10.05 24.54 13.18
C MET A 43 8.89 24.86 12.23
N VAL A 44 8.57 23.92 11.35
CA VAL A 44 7.37 23.98 10.52
C VAL A 44 6.18 23.46 11.33
N GLY A 45 5.07 24.18 11.26
CA GLY A 45 3.78 23.80 11.82
C GLY A 45 2.64 24.12 10.86
N CYS A 46 1.43 23.71 11.23
CA CYS A 46 0.22 24.01 10.50
C CYS A 46 -0.66 24.95 11.33
N VAL A 47 -1.15 26.03 10.74
CA VAL A 47 -2.20 26.85 11.35
C VAL A 47 -3.42 25.95 11.55
N TRP A 48 -3.92 25.88 12.78
CA TRP A 48 -4.97 24.94 13.19
C TRP A 48 -6.29 25.65 13.46
N PRO A 49 -7.46 25.04 13.17
CA PRO A 49 -8.74 25.61 13.53
C PRO A 49 -8.87 25.81 15.05
N ARG A 50 -9.30 27.00 15.48
CA ARG A 50 -9.60 27.27 16.89
C ARG A 50 -10.92 26.62 17.28
N ARG A 51 -10.85 25.60 18.14
CA ARG A 51 -12.05 24.90 18.66
C ARG A 51 -12.59 25.51 19.96
N ALA A 52 -11.74 26.18 20.72
CA ALA A 52 -12.09 26.88 21.96
C ALA A 52 -11.25 28.15 22.08
N PRO A 53 -11.68 29.16 22.85
CA PRO A 53 -10.82 30.28 23.21
C PRO A 53 -9.57 29.75 23.88
N ALA A 54 -8.39 30.13 23.39
CA ALA A 54 -7.14 29.79 24.06
C ALA A 54 -7.19 30.27 25.51
N ALA A 55 -6.63 29.49 26.44
CA ALA A 55 -6.43 29.98 27.80
C ALA A 55 -5.71 31.34 27.73
N PRO A 56 -6.08 32.34 28.55
CA PRO A 56 -5.51 33.67 28.46
C PRO A 56 -3.99 33.59 28.68
N VAL A 57 -3.24 33.82 27.59
CA VAL A 57 -1.78 33.95 27.63
C VAL A 57 -1.46 35.44 27.61
N ASP A 58 -0.54 35.86 28.49
CA ASP A 58 0.04 37.19 28.43
C ASP A 58 0.61 37.45 27.03
N GLY A 59 0.08 38.47 26.35
CA GLY A 59 0.47 38.83 24.99
C GLY A 59 1.97 39.11 24.86
N ALA A 60 2.65 39.53 25.93
CA ALA A 60 4.10 39.74 25.95
C ALA A 60 4.92 38.44 25.82
N LYS A 61 4.32 37.29 26.13
CA LYS A 61 4.97 35.96 26.01
C LYS A 61 4.77 35.32 24.64
N LEU A 62 3.85 35.84 23.82
CA LEU A 62 3.58 35.31 22.50
C LEU A 62 4.71 35.68 21.54
N LYS A 63 5.27 34.67 20.89
CA LYS A 63 6.20 34.87 19.78
C LYS A 63 5.42 35.06 18.48
N ALA A 64 6.02 35.74 17.51
CA ALA A 64 5.43 35.92 16.18
C ALA A 64 5.70 34.71 15.26
N VAL A 65 4.76 34.47 14.34
CA VAL A 65 5.00 33.61 13.18
C VAL A 65 6.14 34.20 12.33
N LYS A 66 7.12 33.40 11.92
CA LYS A 66 8.28 33.89 11.15
C LYS A 66 7.97 34.05 9.67
N ALA A 67 7.26 33.08 9.08
CA ALA A 67 6.90 33.09 7.67
C ALA A 67 5.74 32.13 7.38
N LYS A 68 4.90 32.48 6.41
CA LYS A 68 4.05 31.52 5.69
C LYS A 68 4.89 30.81 4.63
N LEU A 69 4.79 29.50 4.56
CA LEU A 69 5.50 28.71 3.57
C LEU A 69 4.69 28.65 2.27
N ALA A 70 5.37 28.62 1.12
CA ALA A 70 4.75 28.57 -0.20
C ALA A 70 4.25 27.16 -0.59
N TYR A 71 3.48 26.53 0.30
CA TYR A 71 2.78 25.27 0.04
C TYR A 71 1.28 25.52 -0.10
N VAL A 72 0.60 24.62 -0.81
CA VAL A 72 -0.86 24.58 -0.77
C VAL A 72 -1.30 24.26 0.66
N PRO A 73 -2.28 24.98 1.22
CA PRO A 73 -2.79 24.69 2.56
C PRO A 73 -3.35 23.27 2.67
N LEU A 74 -3.21 22.65 3.83
CA LEU A 74 -3.86 21.37 4.08
C LEU A 74 -5.39 21.52 3.99
N PRO A 75 -6.09 20.66 3.23
CA PRO A 75 -7.52 20.78 3.04
C PRO A 75 -8.28 20.49 4.33
N ALA A 76 -9.47 21.08 4.47
CA ALA A 76 -10.26 21.01 5.70
C ALA A 76 -10.64 19.57 6.10
N ASP A 77 -10.84 18.68 5.13
CA ASP A 77 -11.10 17.26 5.37
C ASP A 77 -9.89 16.54 5.99
N LEU A 78 -8.66 17.00 5.74
CA LEU A 78 -7.41 16.44 6.28
C LEU A 78 -7.18 16.91 7.70
N LEU A 79 -7.49 18.17 7.98
CA LEU A 79 -7.51 18.69 9.34
C LEU A 79 -8.52 17.91 10.20
N GLN A 80 -9.74 17.68 9.68
CA GLN A 80 -10.77 16.88 10.34
C GLN A 80 -10.34 15.42 10.54
N LEU A 81 -9.71 14.80 9.55
CA LEU A 81 -9.16 13.44 9.68
C LEU A 81 -8.11 13.39 10.79
N ILE A 82 -7.16 14.33 10.81
CA ILE A 82 -6.08 14.38 11.81
C ILE A 82 -6.67 14.48 13.23
N ASP A 83 -7.64 15.37 13.44
CA ASP A 83 -8.31 15.52 14.73
C ASP A 83 -9.06 14.24 15.12
N TRP A 84 -9.88 13.69 14.21
CA TRP A 84 -10.65 12.48 14.50
C TRP A 84 -9.75 11.28 14.81
N MET A 85 -8.65 11.13 14.06
CA MET A 85 -7.68 10.07 14.27
C MET A 85 -6.97 10.19 15.61
N ALA A 86 -6.55 11.40 15.99
CA ALA A 86 -5.92 11.64 17.28
C ALA A 86 -6.86 11.26 18.44
N ASP A 87 -8.12 11.69 18.36
CA ASP A 87 -9.15 11.38 19.36
C ASP A 87 -9.44 9.87 19.42
N TYR A 88 -9.58 9.21 18.27
CA TYR A 88 -9.91 7.78 18.19
C TYR A 88 -8.77 6.87 18.64
N THR A 89 -7.54 7.23 18.29
CA THR A 89 -6.34 6.42 18.59
C THR A 89 -5.66 6.82 19.90
N LEU A 90 -6.14 7.87 20.56
CA LEU A 90 -5.51 8.51 21.72
C LEU A 90 -4.05 8.92 21.45
N ALA A 91 -3.71 9.16 20.19
CA ALA A 91 -2.40 9.61 19.78
C ALA A 91 -2.33 11.15 19.85
N PRO A 92 -1.20 11.75 20.23
CA PRO A 92 -1.07 13.21 20.19
C PRO A 92 -1.34 13.75 18.78
N ARG A 93 -2.21 14.77 18.64
CA ARG A 93 -2.55 15.40 17.34
C ARG A 93 -1.32 15.77 16.51
N GLY A 94 -0.27 16.28 17.13
CA GLY A 94 0.98 16.62 16.44
C GLY A 94 1.69 15.41 15.82
N MET A 95 1.58 14.21 16.40
CA MET A 95 2.13 12.99 15.80
C MET A 95 1.33 12.53 14.58
N VAL A 96 0.01 12.74 14.60
CA VAL A 96 -0.84 12.47 13.44
C VAL A 96 -0.56 13.50 12.33
N LEU A 97 -0.45 14.79 12.66
CA LEU A 97 -0.06 15.84 11.72
C LEU A 97 1.29 15.55 11.06
N ARG A 98 2.26 15.02 11.80
CA ARG A 98 3.58 14.64 11.25
C ARG A 98 3.47 13.68 10.05
N MET A 99 2.44 12.82 10.03
CA MET A 99 2.21 11.87 8.94
C MET A 99 1.71 12.54 7.65
N ALA A 100 1.04 13.69 7.77
CA ALA A 100 0.59 14.52 6.65
C ALA A 100 1.67 15.50 6.15
N LEU A 101 2.52 16.01 7.04
CA LEU A 101 3.55 17.00 6.69
C LEU A 101 4.82 16.40 6.07
N ARG A 102 5.10 15.11 6.32
CA ARG A 102 6.28 14.35 5.81
C ARG A 102 7.55 15.22 5.67
N HIS A 103 7.97 15.80 6.80
CA HIS A 103 9.12 16.69 6.92
C HIS A 103 10.36 16.10 6.24
N GLY A 104 11.00 16.89 5.36
CA GLY A 104 12.21 16.49 4.64
C GLY A 104 11.97 16.06 3.20
N GLU A 105 10.70 15.88 2.78
CA GLU A 105 10.34 15.74 1.37
C GLU A 105 10.34 17.12 0.69
N SER A 106 11.53 17.62 0.35
CA SER A 106 11.66 18.75 -0.56
C SER A 106 11.97 18.23 -1.95
N ALA A 107 11.28 18.75 -2.97
CA ALA A 107 11.65 18.50 -4.37
C ALA A 107 13.06 19.04 -4.72
N GLY A 108 13.65 19.84 -3.82
CA GLY A 108 14.81 20.68 -4.07
C GLY A 108 14.46 21.81 -5.04
N PRO A 109 15.44 22.65 -5.44
CA PRO A 109 15.23 23.58 -6.53
C PRO A 109 14.80 22.81 -7.79
N ALA A 110 13.84 23.38 -8.53
CA ALA A 110 13.46 22.87 -9.83
C ALA A 110 14.73 22.82 -10.70
N ARG A 111 15.16 21.62 -11.07
CA ARG A 111 16.23 21.49 -12.07
C ARG A 111 15.58 21.69 -13.41
N GLU A 112 16.01 22.73 -14.11
CA GLU A 112 15.65 22.96 -15.50
C GLU A 112 15.90 21.69 -16.30
N ARG A 113 14.89 21.23 -17.04
CA ARG A 113 15.07 20.12 -17.96
C ARG A 113 15.65 20.69 -19.24
N VAL A 114 16.68 20.04 -19.77
CA VAL A 114 17.26 20.43 -21.06
C VAL A 114 16.60 19.59 -22.15
N GLY A 115 15.84 20.26 -23.00
CA GLY A 115 15.35 19.74 -24.26
C GLY A 115 16.30 20.04 -25.41
N VAL A 116 16.13 19.34 -26.51
CA VAL A 116 16.87 19.52 -27.76
C VAL A 116 15.91 19.70 -28.93
N ARG A 117 16.31 20.54 -29.89
CA ARG A 117 15.60 20.78 -31.14
C ARG A 117 16.59 20.89 -32.29
N ALA A 118 16.23 20.40 -33.47
CA ALA A 118 17.06 20.58 -34.67
C ALA A 118 17.07 22.04 -35.12
N THR A 119 18.26 22.56 -35.41
CA THR A 119 18.47 23.94 -35.91
C THR A 119 18.34 24.05 -37.44
N GLY A 120 18.24 22.91 -38.13
CA GLY A 120 18.29 22.82 -39.59
C GLY A 120 19.71 22.79 -40.17
N ARG A 121 20.76 22.82 -39.34
CA ARG A 121 22.15 22.64 -39.79
C ARG A 121 22.48 21.18 -40.06
N ALA A 122 23.33 20.93 -41.05
CA ALA A 122 23.85 19.60 -41.32
C ALA A 122 25.00 19.25 -40.34
N PRO A 123 25.14 17.99 -39.90
CA PRO A 123 26.25 17.56 -39.06
C PRO A 123 27.58 17.61 -39.81
N THR A 124 28.63 18.04 -39.09
CA THR A 124 30.03 18.06 -39.55
C THR A 124 30.51 16.68 -40.00
N ARG A 125 30.08 15.62 -39.29
CA ARG A 125 30.29 14.22 -39.66
C ARG A 125 28.96 13.46 -39.68
N PRO A 126 28.38 13.18 -40.86
CA PRO A 126 27.19 12.35 -40.96
C PRO A 126 27.50 10.91 -40.56
N THR A 127 26.65 10.34 -39.70
CA THR A 127 26.67 8.93 -39.30
C THR A 127 25.23 8.44 -39.23
N ALA A 128 25.00 7.14 -39.43
CA ALA A 128 23.65 6.56 -39.37
C ALA A 128 22.92 6.85 -38.05
N ALA A 129 23.63 6.94 -36.92
CA ALA A 129 23.05 7.30 -35.63
C ALA A 129 22.61 8.77 -35.56
N ARG A 130 23.42 9.69 -36.11
CA ARG A 130 23.09 11.12 -36.17
C ARG A 130 21.92 11.38 -37.12
N GLU A 131 21.88 10.70 -38.25
CA GLU A 131 20.76 10.77 -39.21
C GLU A 131 19.46 10.24 -38.60
N LYS A 132 19.49 9.11 -37.88
CA LYS A 132 18.32 8.59 -37.14
C LYS A 132 17.80 9.60 -36.12
N LEU A 133 18.68 10.24 -35.36
CA LEU A 133 18.27 11.26 -34.39
C LEU A 133 17.66 12.48 -35.07
N LEU A 134 18.21 12.95 -36.19
CA LEU A 134 17.67 14.09 -36.94
C LEU A 134 16.33 13.77 -37.60
N ALA A 135 16.16 12.54 -38.12
CA ALA A 135 14.88 12.07 -38.62
C ALA A 135 13.82 12.02 -37.52
N CYS A 136 14.19 11.53 -36.32
CA CYS A 136 13.33 11.53 -35.15
C CYS A 136 12.89 12.95 -34.73
N LEU A 137 13.75 13.95 -34.92
CA LEU A 137 13.50 15.35 -34.57
C LEU A 137 12.97 16.21 -35.72
N SER A 138 12.63 15.59 -36.87
CA SER A 138 12.25 16.30 -38.10
C SER A 138 10.89 17.00 -38.02
N ASP A 139 10.05 16.62 -37.05
CA ASP A 139 8.76 17.26 -36.75
C ASP A 139 8.89 18.63 -36.07
N GLY A 140 10.11 19.04 -35.70
CA GLY A 140 10.39 20.35 -35.10
C GLY A 140 10.00 20.48 -33.63
N PHE A 141 9.48 19.42 -33.00
CA PHE A 141 9.13 19.43 -31.58
C PHE A 141 10.36 19.30 -30.68
N VAL A 142 10.36 20.05 -29.58
CA VAL A 142 11.40 19.96 -28.55
C VAL A 142 11.20 18.66 -27.77
N ARG A 143 12.25 17.84 -27.69
CA ARG A 143 12.25 16.61 -26.89
C ARG A 143 13.26 16.72 -25.76
N GLY A 144 13.01 16.07 -24.62
CA GLY A 144 14.02 15.94 -23.58
C GLY A 144 15.26 15.22 -24.14
N LYS A 145 16.47 15.64 -23.75
CA LYS A 145 17.72 15.05 -24.27
C LYS A 145 17.75 13.51 -24.20
N ALA A 146 17.29 12.96 -23.06
CA ALA A 146 17.23 11.50 -22.86
C ALA A 146 16.11 10.82 -23.66
N ASP A 147 15.00 11.51 -23.86
CA ASP A 147 13.85 10.99 -24.63
C ASP A 147 14.18 10.96 -26.11
N ALA A 148 14.81 12.01 -26.65
CA ALA A 148 15.31 12.05 -28.02
C ALA A 148 16.30 10.92 -28.31
N ALA A 149 17.22 10.63 -27.38
CA ALA A 149 18.14 9.50 -27.52
C ALA A 149 17.40 8.15 -27.55
N ARG A 150 16.41 7.98 -26.66
CA ARG A 150 15.63 6.74 -26.53
C ARG A 150 14.74 6.49 -27.75
N GLU A 151 13.99 7.50 -28.18
CA GLU A 151 13.09 7.44 -29.35
C GLU A 151 13.88 7.15 -30.64
N ALA A 152 15.06 7.77 -30.79
CA ALA A 152 15.92 7.51 -31.95
C ALA A 152 16.73 6.20 -31.86
N GLY A 153 16.73 5.54 -30.69
CA GLY A 153 17.52 4.33 -30.44
C GLY A 153 19.04 4.56 -30.49
N VAL A 154 19.53 5.69 -29.98
CA VAL A 154 20.95 6.08 -29.99
C VAL A 154 21.49 6.35 -28.58
N SER A 155 22.81 6.40 -28.43
CA SER A 155 23.43 6.74 -27.14
C SER A 155 23.29 8.25 -26.83
N PRO A 156 23.23 8.66 -25.55
CA PRO A 156 23.18 10.07 -25.16
C PRO A 156 24.33 10.92 -25.71
N SER A 157 25.50 10.31 -25.93
CA SER A 157 26.67 10.96 -26.52
C SER A 157 26.46 11.41 -27.97
N VAL A 158 25.55 10.78 -28.72
CA VAL A 158 25.17 11.22 -30.08
C VAL A 158 24.42 12.55 -30.01
N VAL A 159 23.56 12.71 -29.00
CA VAL A 159 22.84 13.95 -28.75
C VAL A 159 23.81 15.06 -28.35
N ASP A 160 24.74 14.76 -27.43
CA ASP A 160 25.80 15.72 -27.03
C ASP A 160 26.66 16.17 -28.21
N GLY A 161 27.16 15.24 -29.02
CA GLY A 161 27.97 15.61 -30.18
C GLY A 161 27.23 16.45 -31.20
N LEU A 162 25.91 16.27 -31.35
CA LEU A 162 25.09 17.12 -32.24
C LEU A 162 24.75 18.49 -31.63
N ILE A 163 24.71 18.61 -30.30
CA ILE A 163 24.64 19.91 -29.61
C ILE A 163 25.95 20.67 -29.82
N ASP A 164 27.09 20.01 -29.60
CA ASP A 164 28.42 20.60 -29.77
C ASP A 164 28.67 21.06 -31.22
N ASP A 165 28.17 20.30 -32.20
CA ASP A 165 28.22 20.67 -33.63
C ASP A 165 27.21 21.78 -34.02
N GLY A 166 26.38 22.26 -33.09
CA GLY A 166 25.35 23.27 -33.34
C GLY A 166 24.20 22.82 -34.23
N VAL A 167 24.06 21.50 -34.45
CA VAL A 167 22.96 20.89 -35.20
C VAL A 167 21.71 20.79 -34.34
N LEU A 168 21.90 20.59 -33.04
CA LEU A 168 20.84 20.67 -32.03
C LEU A 168 21.07 21.91 -31.16
N GLU A 169 20.01 22.65 -30.88
CA GLU A 169 20.01 23.67 -29.85
C GLU A 169 19.41 23.13 -28.55
N THR A 170 19.83 23.69 -27.42
CA THR A 170 19.25 23.36 -26.11
C THR A 170 18.12 24.32 -25.77
N VAL A 171 17.02 23.77 -25.27
CA VAL A 171 15.83 24.53 -24.88
C VAL A 171 15.47 24.16 -23.46
N VAL A 172 15.23 25.16 -22.61
CA VAL A 172 14.75 24.89 -21.24
C VAL A 172 13.30 24.40 -21.31
N LEU A 173 13.10 23.16 -20.89
CA LEU A 173 11.79 22.54 -20.77
C LEU A 173 11.19 22.78 -19.38
N PRO A 174 9.86 22.87 -19.27
CA PRO A 174 9.20 22.92 -17.98
C PRO A 174 9.54 21.67 -17.15
N PRO A 175 9.43 21.75 -15.81
CA PRO A 175 9.61 20.61 -14.93
C PRO A 175 8.75 19.42 -15.38
N GLU A 176 9.29 18.21 -15.23
CA GLU A 176 8.52 16.99 -15.49
C GLU A 176 7.28 16.97 -14.57
N PRO A 177 6.08 16.71 -15.12
CA PRO A 177 4.88 16.63 -14.31
C PRO A 177 5.00 15.49 -13.28
N ALA A 178 4.31 15.63 -12.15
CA ALA A 178 4.33 14.62 -11.09
C ALA A 178 3.70 13.28 -11.54
N ALA A 179 2.71 13.36 -12.43
CA ALA A 179 2.10 12.25 -13.14
C ALA A 179 1.45 12.76 -14.44
N GLU A 180 1.30 11.88 -15.42
CA GLU A 180 0.52 12.15 -16.63
C GLU A 180 -0.98 12.06 -16.33
N LEU A 181 -1.81 12.66 -17.20
CA LEU A 181 -3.26 12.67 -17.04
C LEU A 181 -3.86 11.37 -17.61
N PRO A 182 -4.50 10.52 -16.78
CA PRO A 182 -5.09 9.28 -17.27
C PRO A 182 -6.34 9.54 -18.10
N ASP A 183 -6.49 8.86 -19.24
CA ASP A 183 -7.64 9.00 -20.11
C ASP A 183 -8.73 7.96 -19.76
N PRO A 184 -9.90 8.37 -19.24
CA PRO A 184 -10.99 7.45 -18.90
C PRO A 184 -11.57 6.70 -20.11
N ALA A 185 -11.31 7.14 -21.35
CA ALA A 185 -11.79 6.54 -22.60
C ALA A 185 -10.75 5.68 -23.33
N PHE A 186 -9.50 5.59 -22.85
CA PHE A 186 -8.39 4.94 -23.57
C PHE A 186 -8.68 3.50 -24.00
N ALA A 187 -9.00 2.61 -23.06
CA ALA A 187 -9.38 1.23 -23.36
C ALA A 187 -10.52 0.76 -22.46
N VAL A 188 -11.77 0.98 -22.90
CA VAL A 188 -12.96 0.60 -22.12
C VAL A 188 -13.15 -0.93 -22.18
N PRO A 189 -13.21 -1.63 -21.03
CA PRO A 189 -13.34 -3.09 -21.01
C PRO A 189 -14.77 -3.54 -21.33
N SER A 190 -14.90 -4.72 -21.93
CA SER A 190 -16.19 -5.42 -22.02
C SER A 190 -16.47 -6.15 -20.71
N LEU A 191 -17.43 -5.66 -19.92
CA LEU A 191 -17.80 -6.22 -18.63
C LEU A 191 -18.87 -7.32 -18.77
N SER A 192 -18.83 -8.33 -17.90
CA SER A 192 -19.95 -9.27 -17.74
C SER A 192 -21.20 -8.57 -17.19
N PRO A 193 -22.41 -9.15 -17.29
CA PRO A 193 -23.62 -8.54 -16.76
C PRO A 193 -23.52 -8.15 -15.27
N ALA A 194 -23.00 -9.05 -14.42
CA ALA A 194 -22.81 -8.78 -12.99
C ALA A 194 -21.78 -7.66 -12.72
N GLN A 195 -20.69 -7.64 -13.50
CA GLN A 195 -19.69 -6.58 -13.43
C GLN A 195 -20.26 -5.23 -13.88
N ALA A 196 -21.06 -5.21 -14.94
CA ALA A 196 -21.67 -4.00 -15.49
C ALA A 196 -22.68 -3.38 -14.52
N GLU A 197 -23.47 -4.21 -13.84
CA GLU A 197 -24.39 -3.78 -12.78
C GLU A 197 -23.64 -3.17 -11.59
N ALA A 198 -22.62 -3.87 -11.07
CA ALA A 198 -21.79 -3.34 -9.99
C ALA A 198 -21.09 -2.03 -10.38
N ALA A 199 -20.55 -1.95 -11.60
CA ALA A 199 -19.93 -0.75 -12.12
C ALA A 199 -20.94 0.41 -12.27
N ALA A 200 -22.18 0.13 -12.68
CA ALA A 200 -23.22 1.15 -12.76
C ALA A 200 -23.55 1.75 -11.39
N VAL A 201 -23.67 0.91 -10.35
CA VAL A 201 -23.89 1.38 -8.97
C VAL A 201 -22.72 2.26 -8.51
N LEU A 202 -21.48 1.85 -8.76
CA LEU A 202 -20.31 2.63 -8.36
C LEU A 202 -20.19 3.96 -9.13
N ARG A 203 -20.48 3.98 -10.44
CA ARG A 203 -20.53 5.23 -11.21
C ARG A 203 -21.60 6.17 -10.67
N ALA A 204 -22.78 5.65 -10.34
CA ALA A 204 -23.84 6.45 -9.73
C ALA A 204 -23.44 7.02 -8.36
N ALA A 205 -22.73 6.24 -7.53
CA ALA A 205 -22.21 6.71 -6.25
C ALA A 205 -21.19 7.85 -6.42
N VAL A 206 -20.30 7.76 -7.41
CA VAL A 206 -19.36 8.83 -7.77
C VAL A 206 -20.10 10.07 -8.29
N ALA A 207 -21.09 9.88 -9.16
CA ALA A 207 -21.94 10.96 -9.69
C ALA A 207 -22.73 11.71 -8.61
N ALA A 208 -23.15 11.02 -7.55
CA ALA A 208 -23.89 11.62 -6.45
C ALA A 208 -23.04 12.61 -5.60
N ARG A 209 -21.71 12.55 -5.68
CA ARG A 209 -20.77 13.38 -4.89
C ARG A 209 -21.12 13.40 -3.40
N ALA A 210 -21.46 12.23 -2.89
CA ALA A 210 -21.87 12.03 -1.52
C ALA A 210 -21.09 10.86 -0.90
N PHE A 211 -21.02 10.86 0.43
CA PHE A 211 -20.44 9.74 1.16
C PHE A 211 -21.31 8.49 1.02
N GLY A 212 -20.67 7.37 0.69
CA GLY A 212 -21.28 6.05 0.65
C GLY A 212 -20.19 4.98 0.75
N VAL A 213 -20.46 3.89 1.45
CA VAL A 213 -19.50 2.78 1.61
C VAL A 213 -20.01 1.57 0.86
N HIS A 214 -19.20 1.06 -0.05
CA HIS A 214 -19.52 -0.12 -0.86
C HIS A 214 -18.49 -1.22 -0.61
N LEU A 215 -18.97 -2.46 -0.43
CA LEU A 215 -18.15 -3.66 -0.40
C LEU A 215 -18.26 -4.34 -1.77
N LEU A 216 -17.16 -4.40 -2.52
CA LEU A 216 -17.05 -5.23 -3.72
C LEU A 216 -16.54 -6.62 -3.34
N ASP A 217 -17.48 -7.53 -3.19
CA ASP A 217 -17.26 -8.90 -2.73
C ASP A 217 -17.18 -9.84 -3.94
N GLY A 218 -15.96 -10.17 -4.35
CA GLY A 218 -15.74 -10.94 -5.57
C GLY A 218 -14.57 -11.90 -5.48
N VAL A 219 -14.82 -13.16 -5.81
CA VAL A 219 -13.81 -14.24 -5.79
C VAL A 219 -12.57 -13.87 -6.61
N THR A 220 -11.40 -14.45 -6.33
CA THR A 220 -10.18 -14.19 -7.10
C THR A 220 -10.42 -14.46 -8.59
N GLY A 221 -10.03 -13.49 -9.43
CA GLY A 221 -10.29 -13.55 -10.86
C GLY A 221 -11.72 -13.14 -11.28
N SER A 222 -12.59 -12.66 -10.40
CA SER A 222 -13.93 -12.13 -10.77
C SER A 222 -13.92 -10.77 -11.50
N GLY A 223 -12.75 -10.17 -11.70
CA GLY A 223 -12.59 -8.87 -12.35
C GLY A 223 -12.96 -7.67 -11.48
N LYS A 224 -12.68 -7.72 -10.17
CA LYS A 224 -12.91 -6.61 -9.23
C LYS A 224 -12.25 -5.31 -9.68
N THR A 225 -11.02 -5.42 -10.20
CA THR A 225 -10.22 -4.28 -10.67
C THR A 225 -10.90 -3.56 -11.84
N GLU A 226 -11.40 -4.32 -12.80
CA GLU A 226 -12.08 -3.81 -13.98
C GLU A 226 -13.36 -3.07 -13.59
N VAL A 227 -14.09 -3.58 -12.58
CA VAL A 227 -15.29 -2.93 -12.03
C VAL A 227 -14.96 -1.62 -11.31
N TYR A 228 -13.96 -1.59 -10.42
CA TYR A 228 -13.65 -0.35 -9.72
C TYR A 228 -12.94 0.69 -10.60
N PHE A 229 -12.27 0.27 -11.67
CA PHE A 229 -11.73 1.18 -12.67
C PHE A 229 -12.82 1.98 -13.39
N GLU A 230 -14.05 1.47 -13.49
CA GLU A 230 -15.17 2.26 -14.00
C GLU A 230 -15.59 3.39 -13.04
N ALA A 231 -15.43 3.20 -11.73
CA ALA A 231 -15.61 4.26 -10.75
C ALA A 231 -14.49 5.30 -10.83
N VAL A 232 -13.23 4.86 -11.05
CA VAL A 232 -12.09 5.76 -11.30
C VAL A 232 -12.31 6.55 -12.58
N ALA A 233 -12.74 5.91 -13.66
CA ALA A 233 -13.04 6.57 -14.93
C ALA A 233 -14.13 7.64 -14.77
N GLU A 234 -15.17 7.35 -14.00
CA GLU A 234 -16.22 8.35 -13.70
C GLU A 234 -15.69 9.51 -12.84
N THR A 235 -14.82 9.23 -11.88
CA THR A 235 -14.16 10.27 -11.05
C THR A 235 -13.32 11.20 -11.92
N LEU A 236 -12.58 10.62 -12.88
CA LEU A 236 -11.76 11.35 -13.86
C LEU A 236 -12.62 12.21 -14.79
N ARG A 237 -13.75 11.70 -15.29
CA ARG A 237 -14.69 12.49 -16.13
C ARG A 237 -15.23 13.72 -15.41
N GLN A 238 -15.36 13.65 -14.08
CA GLN A 238 -15.76 14.78 -13.25
C GLN A 238 -14.61 15.72 -12.88
N GLY A 239 -13.38 15.43 -13.32
CA GLY A 239 -12.17 16.22 -13.03
C GLY A 239 -11.63 16.07 -11.61
N ARG A 240 -12.19 15.15 -10.82
CA ARG A 240 -11.87 14.93 -9.40
C ARG A 240 -10.72 13.94 -9.24
N GLN A 241 -10.17 13.84 -8.04
CA GLN A 241 -9.04 12.94 -7.74
C GLN A 241 -9.51 11.63 -7.13
N ALA A 242 -8.82 10.53 -7.46
CA ALA A 242 -9.05 9.21 -6.87
C ALA A 242 -7.83 8.71 -6.08
N LEU A 243 -8.08 8.09 -4.94
CA LEU A 243 -7.08 7.38 -4.14
C LEU A 243 -7.35 5.87 -4.22
N ILE A 244 -6.35 5.11 -4.67
CA ILE A 244 -6.35 3.64 -4.64
C ILE A 244 -5.32 3.20 -3.60
N LEU A 245 -5.79 2.73 -2.45
CA LEU A 245 -4.98 2.11 -1.44
C LEU A 245 -4.81 0.63 -1.79
N LEU A 246 -3.56 0.18 -1.87
CA LEU A 246 -3.18 -1.22 -2.06
C LEU A 246 -2.29 -1.64 -0.90
N PRO A 247 -2.26 -2.92 -0.50
CA PRO A 247 -1.16 -3.44 0.30
C PRO A 247 0.17 -3.11 -0.40
N GLU A 248 1.20 -2.70 0.35
CA GLU A 248 2.46 -2.20 -0.27
C GLU A 248 3.09 -3.22 -1.23
N ILE A 249 2.90 -4.51 -0.94
CA ILE A 249 3.35 -5.65 -1.76
C ILE A 249 2.49 -5.85 -3.02
N ALA A 250 1.21 -5.47 -2.98
CA ALA A 250 0.24 -5.65 -4.04
C ALA A 250 0.32 -4.53 -5.09
N LEU A 251 1.07 -3.46 -4.81
CA LEU A 251 1.48 -2.49 -5.81
C LEU A 251 2.54 -3.13 -6.74
N THR A 252 2.17 -4.21 -7.43
CA THR A 252 3.04 -4.95 -8.34
C THR A 252 3.07 -4.29 -9.70
N GLN A 253 4.06 -4.66 -10.51
CA GLN A 253 4.13 -4.27 -11.91
C GLN A 253 2.86 -4.68 -12.67
N ALA A 254 2.23 -5.80 -12.31
CA ALA A 254 0.96 -6.24 -12.89
C ALA A 254 -0.21 -5.27 -12.65
N PHE A 255 -0.33 -4.68 -11.45
CA PHE A 255 -1.35 -3.66 -11.19
C PHE A 255 -1.08 -2.39 -12.02
N LEU A 256 0.17 -1.93 -12.06
CA LEU A 256 0.57 -0.74 -12.82
C LEU A 256 0.34 -0.92 -14.33
N ASP A 257 0.64 -2.10 -14.86
CA ASP A 257 0.41 -2.43 -16.27
C ASP A 257 -1.08 -2.55 -16.58
N ARG A 258 -1.88 -3.09 -15.66
CA ARG A 258 -3.34 -3.13 -15.82
C ARG A 258 -3.95 -1.73 -15.81
N PHE A 259 -3.48 -0.85 -14.92
CA PHE A 259 -3.91 0.55 -14.90
C PHE A 259 -3.51 1.26 -16.21
N THR A 260 -2.26 1.08 -16.65
CA THR A 260 -1.75 1.66 -17.90
C THR A 260 -2.53 1.15 -19.10
N GLY A 261 -2.84 -0.15 -19.15
CA GLY A 261 -3.69 -0.73 -20.18
C GLY A 261 -5.08 -0.13 -20.21
N ARG A 262 -5.66 0.24 -19.06
CA ARG A 262 -7.00 0.84 -18.96
C ARG A 262 -7.03 2.34 -19.27
N PHE A 263 -6.00 3.10 -18.88
CA PHE A 263 -6.02 4.57 -18.89
C PHE A 263 -4.89 5.23 -19.72
N GLY A 264 -4.07 4.43 -20.42
CA GLY A 264 -2.99 4.87 -21.30
C GLY A 264 -1.70 5.28 -20.62
N VAL A 265 -1.75 5.58 -19.32
CA VAL A 265 -0.62 6.08 -18.52
C VAL A 265 -0.58 5.42 -17.15
N ARG A 266 0.56 5.48 -16.46
CA ARG A 266 0.69 5.00 -15.07
C ARG A 266 0.01 5.96 -14.08
N PRO A 267 -0.54 5.45 -12.96
CA PRO A 267 -1.02 6.31 -11.88
C PRO A 267 0.17 6.95 -11.14
N ALA A 268 -0.08 7.99 -10.35
CA ALA A 268 0.94 8.49 -9.44
C ALA A 268 1.19 7.49 -8.31
N GLU A 269 2.42 7.02 -8.18
CA GLU A 269 2.79 6.02 -7.18
C GLU A 269 3.14 6.67 -5.83
N TRP A 270 2.67 6.09 -4.72
CA TRP A 270 3.00 6.54 -3.36
C TRP A 270 3.33 5.37 -2.42
N HIS A 271 4.62 5.07 -2.27
CA HIS A 271 5.13 4.02 -1.37
C HIS A 271 6.59 4.29 -0.96
N SER A 272 7.16 3.43 -0.12
CA SER A 272 8.51 3.62 0.43
C SER A 272 9.62 3.62 -0.63
N GLY A 273 9.48 2.80 -1.67
CA GLY A 273 10.40 2.69 -2.81
C GLY A 273 10.41 3.89 -3.77
N VAL A 274 9.41 4.79 -3.70
CA VAL A 274 9.42 6.02 -4.50
C VAL A 274 10.47 6.98 -3.94
N SER A 275 11.31 7.59 -4.80
CA SER A 275 12.30 8.55 -4.31
C SER A 275 11.65 9.74 -3.58
N THR A 276 12.33 10.25 -2.55
CA THR A 276 11.89 11.45 -1.78
C THR A 276 11.51 12.63 -2.68
N ARG A 277 12.27 12.84 -3.77
CA ARG A 277 12.01 13.90 -4.73
C ARG A 277 10.72 13.67 -5.53
N ARG A 278 10.47 12.43 -5.96
CA ARG A 278 9.23 12.08 -6.68
C ARG A 278 8.02 12.16 -5.75
N ARG A 279 8.14 11.69 -4.50
CA ARG A 279 7.09 11.87 -3.48
C ARG A 279 6.77 13.34 -3.23
N ALA A 280 7.77 14.21 -3.06
CA ALA A 280 7.52 15.65 -2.92
C ALA A 280 6.73 16.23 -4.11
N ARG A 281 7.08 15.88 -5.35
CA ARG A 281 6.32 16.29 -6.54
C ARG A 281 4.89 15.75 -6.57
N VAL A 282 4.70 14.47 -6.22
CA VAL A 282 3.35 13.86 -6.15
C VAL A 282 2.53 14.55 -5.07
N LEU A 283 3.09 14.81 -3.88
CA LEU A 283 2.42 15.52 -2.80
C LEU A 283 1.97 16.92 -3.24
N GLU A 284 2.87 17.70 -3.85
CA GLU A 284 2.54 19.02 -4.37
C GLU A 284 1.50 18.97 -5.50
N GLY A 285 1.65 18.03 -6.45
CA GLY A 285 0.70 17.86 -7.55
C GLY A 285 -0.67 17.37 -7.10
N VAL A 286 -0.74 16.55 -6.03
CA VAL A 286 -2.00 16.16 -5.40
C VAL A 286 -2.66 17.36 -4.73
N ALA A 287 -1.88 18.19 -4.02
CA ALA A 287 -2.36 19.40 -3.39
C ALA A 287 -2.86 20.45 -4.39
N ARG A 288 -2.26 20.52 -5.57
CA ARG A 288 -2.68 21.42 -6.66
C ARG A 288 -3.82 20.84 -7.52
N GLY A 289 -4.19 19.57 -7.33
CA GLY A 289 -5.20 18.90 -8.16
C GLY A 289 -4.71 18.47 -9.55
N GLU A 290 -3.40 18.56 -9.80
CA GLU A 290 -2.72 18.17 -11.05
C GLU A 290 -2.62 16.64 -11.18
N VAL A 291 -2.36 15.94 -10.06
CA VAL A 291 -2.35 14.48 -10.00
C VAL A 291 -3.77 13.97 -9.82
N LYS A 292 -4.32 13.27 -10.82
CA LYS A 292 -5.71 12.80 -10.80
C LYS A 292 -5.93 11.45 -10.14
N VAL A 293 -4.96 10.53 -10.20
CA VAL A 293 -5.06 9.23 -9.53
C VAL A 293 -3.77 8.93 -8.80
N VAL A 294 -3.90 8.58 -7.52
CA VAL A 294 -2.79 8.07 -6.71
C VAL A 294 -3.04 6.60 -6.41
N ALA A 295 -2.09 5.74 -6.76
CA ALA A 295 -2.01 4.37 -6.29
C ALA A 295 -0.91 4.28 -5.23
N GLY A 296 -1.25 3.87 -4.01
CA GLY A 296 -0.29 3.92 -2.92
C GLY A 296 -0.55 2.98 -1.77
N ALA A 297 0.46 2.84 -0.93
CA ALA A 297 0.38 2.14 0.34
C ALA A 297 -0.43 2.97 1.36
N ARG A 298 -0.59 2.43 2.58
CA ARG A 298 -1.34 3.06 3.68
C ARG A 298 -1.04 4.54 3.94
N SER A 299 0.19 4.98 3.70
CA SER A 299 0.62 6.37 3.93
C SER A 299 0.02 7.37 2.95
N ALA A 300 -0.48 6.92 1.79
CA ALA A 300 -1.14 7.77 0.79
C ALA A 300 -2.45 8.38 1.30
N LEU A 301 -3.03 7.79 2.36
CA LEU A 301 -4.21 8.31 3.06
C LEU A 301 -4.04 9.76 3.54
N PHE A 302 -2.82 10.18 3.86
CA PHE A 302 -2.52 11.50 4.42
C PHE A 302 -2.14 12.55 3.36
N LEU A 303 -2.27 12.22 2.07
CA LEU A 303 -2.01 13.16 1.02
C LEU A 303 -3.07 14.29 1.00
N PRO A 304 -2.66 15.55 0.77
CA PRO A 304 -3.55 16.70 0.80
C PRO A 304 -4.31 16.83 -0.52
N PHE A 305 -5.21 15.89 -0.84
CA PHE A 305 -6.02 15.98 -2.06
C PHE A 305 -6.80 17.29 -2.15
N ALA A 306 -6.68 18.00 -3.26
CA ALA A 306 -7.44 19.22 -3.54
C ALA A 306 -8.94 18.94 -3.65
N ASP A 307 -9.33 17.85 -4.31
CA ASP A 307 -10.70 17.37 -4.44
C ASP A 307 -10.73 15.84 -4.53
N LEU A 308 -10.73 15.17 -3.38
CA LEU A 308 -10.84 13.71 -3.30
C LEU A 308 -12.28 13.29 -3.62
N GLY A 309 -12.47 12.65 -4.78
CA GLY A 309 -13.78 12.22 -5.26
C GLY A 309 -14.07 10.73 -5.15
N LEU A 310 -13.05 9.90 -4.93
CA LEU A 310 -13.20 8.46 -4.75
C LEU A 310 -12.05 7.90 -3.91
N THR A 311 -12.36 7.00 -2.98
CA THR A 311 -11.35 6.17 -2.31
C THR A 311 -11.63 4.70 -2.59
N ILE A 312 -10.59 3.94 -2.93
CA ILE A 312 -10.64 2.49 -3.09
C ILE A 312 -9.63 1.89 -2.10
N VAL A 313 -10.04 0.85 -1.38
CA VAL A 313 -9.15 0.00 -0.58
C VAL A 313 -9.23 -1.40 -1.18
N ASP A 314 -8.20 -1.78 -1.93
CA ASP A 314 -8.12 -3.09 -2.54
C ASP A 314 -7.53 -4.11 -1.56
N GLU A 315 -7.94 -5.37 -1.65
CA GLU A 315 -7.62 -6.40 -0.64
C GLU A 315 -7.79 -5.89 0.81
N GLU A 316 -8.96 -5.30 1.12
CA GLU A 316 -9.20 -4.57 2.38
C GLU A 316 -8.94 -5.37 3.68
N HIS A 317 -8.99 -6.70 3.59
CA HIS A 317 -8.70 -7.61 4.70
C HIS A 317 -7.20 -7.67 5.08
N ASP A 318 -6.33 -7.09 4.25
CA ASP A 318 -4.89 -7.23 4.41
C ASP A 318 -4.38 -6.57 5.72
N PRO A 319 -3.70 -7.31 6.61
CA PRO A 319 -3.16 -6.76 7.84
C PRO A 319 -2.10 -5.66 7.64
N ALA A 320 -1.51 -5.51 6.45
CA ALA A 320 -0.56 -4.45 6.12
C ALA A 320 -1.16 -3.04 6.30
N TYR A 321 -2.50 -2.93 6.21
CA TYR A 321 -3.20 -1.69 6.51
C TYR A 321 -3.15 -1.29 7.99
N LYS A 322 -2.80 -2.20 8.91
CA LYS A 322 -2.56 -1.88 10.31
C LYS A 322 -1.16 -1.32 10.50
N GLN A 323 -1.07 -0.09 11.00
CA GLN A 323 0.16 0.47 11.53
C GLN A 323 0.21 0.27 13.05
N GLU A 324 1.34 -0.20 13.54
CA GLU A 324 1.60 -0.42 14.97
C GLU A 324 2.74 0.47 15.50
N ASP A 325 3.61 0.99 14.61
CA ASP A 325 4.68 1.91 14.98
C ASP A 325 4.23 3.38 14.95
N GLY A 326 4.61 4.13 15.99
CA GLY A 326 4.21 5.51 16.21
C GLY A 326 2.71 5.65 16.49
N VAL A 327 1.98 6.23 15.53
CA VAL A 327 0.51 6.33 15.61
C VAL A 327 -0.09 5.00 15.16
N ALA A 328 -0.78 4.31 16.07
CA ALA A 328 -1.43 3.04 15.77
C ALA A 328 -2.81 3.25 15.14
N TYR A 329 -2.98 2.95 13.85
CA TYR A 329 -4.26 3.09 13.13
C TYR A 329 -4.43 1.97 12.10
N HIS A 330 -5.67 1.77 11.64
CA HIS A 330 -5.97 0.87 10.54
C HIS A 330 -6.40 1.67 9.30
N ALA A 331 -5.61 1.62 8.22
CA ALA A 331 -5.80 2.49 7.07
C ALA A 331 -7.18 2.32 6.40
N ARG A 332 -7.72 1.10 6.30
CA ARG A 332 -9.10 0.85 5.84
C ARG A 332 -10.13 1.69 6.61
N ASP A 333 -10.10 1.62 7.94
CA ASP A 333 -11.08 2.32 8.78
C ASP A 333 -10.91 3.83 8.66
N MET A 334 -9.66 4.30 8.65
CA MET A 334 -9.36 5.71 8.49
C MET A 334 -9.69 6.22 7.08
N ALA A 335 -9.63 5.36 6.05
CA ALA A 335 -10.08 5.67 4.70
C ALA A 335 -11.59 5.87 4.63
N VAL A 336 -12.39 5.07 5.36
CA VAL A 336 -13.85 5.29 5.47
C VAL A 336 -14.13 6.66 6.11
N VAL A 337 -13.40 7.00 7.17
CA VAL A 337 -13.52 8.31 7.83
C VAL A 337 -13.08 9.45 6.91
N ARG A 338 -11.97 9.28 6.18
CA ARG A 338 -11.47 10.25 5.19
C ARG A 338 -12.50 10.50 4.10
N ALA A 339 -13.07 9.45 3.52
CA ALA A 339 -14.10 9.54 2.49
C ALA A 339 -15.35 10.26 3.00
N ARG A 340 -15.73 10.05 4.27
CA ARG A 340 -16.82 10.79 4.91
C ARG A 340 -16.54 12.30 4.98
N PHE A 341 -15.36 12.70 5.42
CA PHE A 341 -14.98 14.12 5.49
C PHE A 341 -14.78 14.77 4.11
N ALA A 342 -14.39 13.97 3.11
CA ALA A 342 -14.26 14.41 1.72
C ALA A 342 -15.60 14.41 0.95
N HIS A 343 -16.70 13.96 1.57
CA HIS A 343 -17.98 13.74 0.89
C HIS A 343 -17.86 12.87 -0.38
N ALA A 344 -17.03 11.84 -0.31
CA ALA A 344 -16.73 10.93 -1.42
C ALA A 344 -17.19 9.50 -1.12
N PRO A 345 -17.60 8.74 -2.14
CA PRO A 345 -17.78 7.31 -1.99
C PRO A 345 -16.44 6.61 -1.70
N ILE A 346 -16.54 5.50 -0.98
CA ILE A 346 -15.44 4.57 -0.75
C ILE A 346 -15.84 3.15 -1.13
N LEU A 347 -14.92 2.47 -1.79
CA LEU A 347 -15.01 1.07 -2.13
C LEU A 347 -14.02 0.25 -1.31
N LEU A 348 -14.49 -0.80 -0.68
CA LEU A 348 -13.68 -1.85 -0.06
C LEU A 348 -13.77 -3.07 -0.97
N ALA A 349 -12.68 -3.43 -1.64
CA ALA A 349 -12.65 -4.58 -2.55
C ALA A 349 -11.95 -5.77 -1.90
N SER A 350 -12.57 -6.95 -1.98
CA SER A 350 -11.94 -8.18 -1.51
C SER A 350 -12.58 -9.45 -2.06
N ALA A 351 -11.80 -10.52 -2.16
CA ALA A 351 -12.30 -11.89 -2.31
C ALA A 351 -12.63 -12.55 -0.96
N THR A 352 -12.02 -12.08 0.12
CA THR A 352 -12.18 -12.59 1.48
C THR A 352 -12.36 -11.42 2.42
N PRO A 353 -13.55 -10.78 2.44
CA PRO A 353 -13.80 -9.61 3.27
C PRO A 353 -13.45 -9.87 4.73
N SER A 354 -12.92 -8.85 5.39
CA SER A 354 -12.63 -8.91 6.82
C SER A 354 -13.92 -9.15 7.60
N ILE A 355 -13.80 -9.72 8.80
CA ILE A 355 -14.97 -9.97 9.66
C ILE A 355 -15.67 -8.64 10.00
N GLU A 356 -14.92 -7.57 10.24
CA GLU A 356 -15.46 -6.24 10.51
C GLU A 356 -16.26 -5.70 9.32
N THR A 357 -15.71 -5.80 8.10
CA THR A 357 -16.36 -5.37 6.86
C THR A 357 -17.62 -6.21 6.58
N GLU A 358 -17.54 -7.53 6.78
CA GLU A 358 -18.66 -8.46 6.67
C GLU A 358 -19.80 -8.10 7.63
N VAL A 359 -19.49 -7.81 8.90
CA VAL A 359 -20.48 -7.38 9.90
C VAL A 359 -21.14 -6.06 9.50
N ASN A 360 -20.37 -5.10 8.97
CA ASN A 360 -20.91 -3.83 8.50
C ASN A 360 -21.86 -3.99 7.31
N ALA A 361 -21.50 -4.84 6.34
CA ALA A 361 -22.34 -5.15 5.19
C ALA A 361 -23.63 -5.87 5.62
N ARG A 362 -23.54 -6.87 6.50
CA ARG A 362 -24.73 -7.58 7.03
C ARG A 362 -25.69 -6.68 7.80
N ARG A 363 -25.17 -5.65 8.47
CA ARG A 363 -25.97 -4.65 9.18
C ARG A 363 -26.52 -3.54 8.27
N GLY A 364 -26.26 -3.61 6.96
CA GLY A 364 -26.69 -2.58 6.00
C GLY A 364 -25.93 -1.26 6.11
N ARG A 365 -24.84 -1.18 6.89
CA ARG A 365 -24.01 0.02 6.95
C ARG A 365 -23.20 0.22 5.68
N TYR A 366 -22.79 -0.88 5.03
CA TYR A 366 -22.07 -0.89 3.75
C TYR A 366 -22.94 -1.57 2.68
N GLY A 367 -23.05 -0.98 1.50
CA GLY A 367 -23.74 -1.59 0.36
C GLY A 367 -22.90 -2.70 -0.25
N ARG A 368 -23.39 -3.95 -0.28
CA ARG A 368 -22.68 -5.08 -0.88
C ARG A 368 -22.94 -5.15 -2.38
N LEU A 369 -21.87 -5.29 -3.16
CA LEU A 369 -21.85 -5.57 -4.58
C LEU A 369 -21.15 -6.93 -4.79
N ALA A 370 -21.92 -7.97 -5.12
CA ALA A 370 -21.40 -9.33 -5.22
C ALA A 370 -20.98 -9.67 -6.65
N LEU A 371 -19.80 -10.27 -6.81
CA LEU A 371 -19.27 -10.83 -8.06
C LEU A 371 -18.93 -12.32 -7.83
N PRO A 372 -19.95 -13.21 -7.83
CA PRO A 372 -19.76 -14.61 -7.43
C PRO A 372 -18.99 -15.46 -8.45
N GLU A 373 -18.94 -15.03 -9.71
CA GLU A 373 -18.36 -15.79 -10.81
C GLU A 373 -16.92 -15.33 -11.12
N ARG A 374 -16.03 -16.30 -11.40
CA ARG A 374 -14.69 -15.99 -11.93
C ARG A 374 -14.81 -15.55 -13.39
N PHE A 375 -14.13 -14.47 -13.75
CA PHE A 375 -13.99 -14.03 -15.13
C PHE A 375 -13.32 -15.14 -15.95
N GLY A 376 -13.89 -15.47 -17.10
CA GLY A 376 -13.39 -16.53 -17.99
C GLY A 376 -13.74 -17.97 -17.58
N GLY A 377 -14.60 -18.20 -16.58
CA GLY A 377 -15.17 -19.53 -16.32
C GLY A 377 -14.23 -20.57 -15.66
N ALA A 378 -13.15 -20.13 -15.01
CA ALA A 378 -12.23 -21.02 -14.32
C ALA A 378 -12.94 -21.82 -13.20
N LYS A 379 -12.81 -23.15 -13.22
CA LYS A 379 -13.41 -24.06 -12.23
C LYS A 379 -12.73 -23.91 -10.86
N VAL A 380 -13.49 -24.14 -9.79
CA VAL A 380 -12.95 -24.24 -8.42
C VAL A 380 -12.00 -25.45 -8.35
N PRO A 381 -10.79 -25.33 -7.77
CA PRO A 381 -9.86 -26.45 -7.67
C PRO A 381 -10.44 -27.60 -6.84
N GLY A 382 -10.02 -28.83 -7.16
CA GLY A 382 -10.34 -30.00 -6.34
C GLY A 382 -9.66 -29.91 -4.97
N LEU A 383 -10.39 -30.21 -3.90
CA LEU A 383 -9.87 -30.22 -2.54
C LEU A 383 -9.93 -31.64 -1.97
N ALA A 384 -8.80 -32.13 -1.46
CA ALA A 384 -8.71 -33.45 -0.84
C ALA A 384 -7.99 -33.36 0.53
N PRO A 385 -8.61 -33.77 1.65
CA PRO A 385 -7.94 -33.81 2.94
C PRO A 385 -7.00 -35.02 3.04
N ILE A 386 -5.88 -34.86 3.75
CA ILE A 386 -4.99 -35.97 4.16
C ILE A 386 -5.13 -36.16 5.67
N ASP A 387 -5.55 -37.36 6.11
CA ASP A 387 -5.67 -37.67 7.54
C ASP A 387 -4.32 -38.08 8.11
N LEU A 388 -3.62 -37.12 8.74
CA LEU A 388 -2.30 -37.33 9.34
C LEU A 388 -2.26 -38.39 10.45
N ARG A 389 -3.40 -38.87 10.97
CA ARG A 389 -3.44 -39.98 11.94
C ARG A 389 -3.21 -41.33 11.25
N ARG A 390 -3.54 -41.43 9.97
CA ARG A 390 -3.48 -42.65 9.15
C ARG A 390 -2.34 -42.60 8.14
N GLU A 391 -2.20 -41.45 7.48
CA GLU A 391 -1.27 -41.19 6.38
C GLU A 391 -0.17 -40.21 6.80
N GLY A 392 0.08 -40.09 8.10
CA GLY A 392 1.07 -39.15 8.65
C GLY A 392 2.50 -39.48 8.25
N PRO A 393 3.40 -38.48 8.27
CA PRO A 393 4.82 -38.67 8.02
C PRO A 393 5.49 -39.58 9.07
N ALA A 394 6.63 -40.15 8.70
CA ALA A 394 7.50 -40.85 9.64
C ALA A 394 8.00 -39.93 10.77
N ARG A 395 8.49 -40.51 11.88
CA ARG A 395 8.99 -39.74 13.02
C ARG A 395 10.12 -38.80 12.58
N GLY A 396 9.98 -37.50 12.87
CA GLY A 396 10.97 -36.48 12.54
C GLY A 396 10.74 -35.80 11.18
N ARG A 397 9.66 -36.13 10.48
CA ARG A 397 9.23 -35.53 9.20
C ARG A 397 7.85 -34.85 9.35
N TRP A 398 7.51 -33.99 8.39
CA TRP A 398 6.27 -33.22 8.40
C TRP A 398 5.44 -33.36 7.12
N ILE A 399 6.05 -33.74 5.99
CA ILE A 399 5.35 -33.94 4.72
C ILE A 399 4.81 -35.38 4.66
N ALA A 400 3.48 -35.51 4.61
CA ALA A 400 2.83 -36.82 4.44
C ALA A 400 3.26 -37.45 3.10
N PRO A 401 3.45 -38.79 3.02
CA PRO A 401 3.89 -39.45 1.78
C PRO A 401 3.05 -39.08 0.56
N ARG A 402 1.71 -39.10 0.72
CA ARG A 402 0.79 -38.68 -0.34
C ARG A 402 1.00 -37.24 -0.80
N LEU A 403 1.28 -36.31 0.12
CA LEU A 403 1.59 -34.93 -0.25
C LEU A 403 2.92 -34.85 -1.01
N ALA A 404 3.90 -35.68 -0.65
CA ALA A 404 5.18 -35.71 -1.35
C ALA A 404 5.02 -36.20 -2.80
N ASP A 405 4.20 -37.24 -3.01
CA ASP A 405 3.91 -37.79 -4.34
C ASP A 405 3.25 -36.73 -5.25
N GLU A 406 2.24 -36.02 -4.74
CA GLU A 406 1.51 -34.97 -5.48
C GLU A 406 2.41 -33.77 -5.82
N VAL A 407 3.32 -33.39 -4.91
CA VAL A 407 4.31 -32.34 -5.17
C VAL A 407 5.30 -32.79 -6.25
N ASN A 408 5.75 -34.06 -6.21
CA ASN A 408 6.67 -34.60 -7.19
C ASN A 408 6.03 -34.61 -8.60
N GLU A 409 4.80 -35.12 -8.73
CA GLU A 409 4.06 -35.13 -9.99
C GLU A 409 3.86 -33.71 -10.54
N THR A 410 3.52 -32.76 -9.66
CA THR A 410 3.36 -31.35 -10.04
C THR A 410 4.65 -30.77 -10.61
N VAL A 411 5.80 -31.03 -9.97
CA VAL A 411 7.11 -30.53 -10.43
C VAL A 411 7.56 -31.24 -11.71
N GLU A 412 7.36 -32.56 -11.82
CA GLU A 412 7.73 -33.36 -13.00
C GLU A 412 6.94 -32.95 -14.25
N THR A 413 5.70 -32.51 -14.08
CA THR A 413 4.85 -32.00 -15.17
C THR A 413 5.13 -30.53 -15.52
N GLY A 414 6.14 -29.91 -14.90
CA GLY A 414 6.54 -28.51 -15.13
C GLY A 414 5.66 -27.49 -14.39
N GLY A 415 4.83 -27.94 -13.46
CA GLY A 415 4.06 -27.08 -12.56
C GLY A 415 4.87 -26.60 -11.36
N GLN A 416 4.25 -25.74 -10.55
CA GLN A 416 4.83 -25.21 -9.29
C GLN A 416 3.95 -25.64 -8.11
N ALA A 417 4.58 -26.01 -6.99
CA ALA A 417 3.89 -26.41 -5.77
C ALA A 417 4.04 -25.33 -4.66
N LEU A 418 2.95 -25.03 -3.96
CA LEU A 418 2.95 -24.14 -2.79
C LEU A 418 2.69 -24.91 -1.50
N LEU A 419 3.68 -24.93 -0.60
CA LEU A 419 3.56 -25.46 0.75
C LEU A 419 3.36 -24.30 1.74
N PHE A 420 2.14 -24.20 2.25
CA PHE A 420 1.75 -23.12 3.16
C PHE A 420 1.82 -23.57 4.63
N LEU A 421 2.45 -22.77 5.49
CA LEU A 421 2.42 -22.95 6.94
C LEU A 421 1.97 -21.68 7.66
N ASN A 422 1.33 -21.88 8.81
CA ASN A 422 1.07 -20.78 9.73
C ASN A 422 2.40 -20.18 10.23
N ARG A 423 2.40 -18.85 10.39
CA ARG A 423 3.55 -17.99 10.72
C ARG A 423 4.46 -18.54 11.83
N ARG A 424 5.78 -18.26 11.72
CA ARG A 424 6.72 -18.30 12.86
C ARG A 424 6.25 -17.33 13.95
N GLY A 425 5.97 -17.84 15.16
CA GLY A 425 5.68 -17.00 16.33
C GLY A 425 4.33 -17.22 17.01
N TYR A 426 3.43 -18.07 16.49
CA TYR A 426 2.42 -18.64 17.36
C TYR A 426 3.12 -19.54 18.36
N ALA A 427 2.93 -19.24 19.64
CA ALA A 427 3.44 -20.09 20.69
C ALA A 427 2.80 -21.48 20.47
N PRO A 428 3.61 -22.52 20.21
CA PRO A 428 3.10 -23.71 19.57
C PRO A 428 2.13 -24.40 20.51
N LEU A 429 0.91 -24.63 20.02
CA LEU A 429 -0.09 -25.39 20.74
C LEU A 429 0.47 -26.81 20.96
N THR A 430 0.47 -27.28 22.20
CA THR A 430 0.87 -28.65 22.54
C THR A 430 -0.31 -29.58 22.28
N LEU A 431 -0.09 -30.57 21.41
CA LEU A 431 -1.08 -31.58 21.02
C LEU A 431 -0.53 -33.00 21.19
N CYS A 432 -1.42 -33.95 21.45
CA CYS A 432 -1.09 -35.37 21.42
C CYS A 432 -1.06 -35.87 19.98
N ARG A 433 0.06 -36.40 19.52
CA ARG A 433 0.19 -36.96 18.16
C ARG A 433 -0.61 -38.25 17.94
N SER A 434 -0.92 -38.97 19.02
CA SER A 434 -1.63 -40.25 18.94
C SER A 434 -3.15 -40.09 18.79
N CYS A 435 -3.74 -39.09 19.44
CA CYS A 435 -5.20 -38.91 19.44
C CYS A 435 -5.68 -37.50 19.06
N GLY A 436 -4.78 -36.54 18.87
CA GLY A 436 -5.10 -35.14 18.55
C GLY A 436 -5.57 -34.29 19.73
N HIS A 437 -5.53 -34.81 20.97
CA HIS A 437 -5.95 -34.06 22.16
C HIS A 437 -5.17 -32.75 22.31
N ARG A 438 -5.91 -31.65 22.58
CA ARG A 438 -5.37 -30.30 22.79
C ARG A 438 -5.52 -29.91 24.25
N MET A 439 -4.48 -29.32 24.83
CA MET A 439 -4.50 -28.88 26.23
C MET A 439 -5.43 -27.67 26.42
N ARG A 440 -6.60 -27.87 27.02
CA ARG A 440 -7.56 -26.80 27.31
C ARG A 440 -7.27 -26.18 28.68
N CYS A 441 -7.42 -24.86 28.78
CA CYS A 441 -7.41 -24.19 30.08
C CYS A 441 -8.63 -24.63 30.91
N PRO A 442 -8.47 -24.97 32.20
CA PRO A 442 -9.62 -25.25 33.06
C PRO A 442 -10.36 -23.97 33.48
N SER A 443 -9.69 -22.81 33.45
CA SER A 443 -10.22 -21.52 33.89
C SER A 443 -10.89 -20.71 32.78
N CYS A 444 -10.71 -21.07 31.51
CA CYS A 444 -11.37 -20.42 30.37
C CYS A 444 -11.45 -21.35 29.15
N SER A 445 -12.03 -20.90 28.03
CA SER A 445 -12.14 -21.71 26.79
C SER A 445 -10.88 -21.70 25.91
N ALA A 446 -9.79 -21.06 26.32
CA ALA A 446 -8.56 -20.97 25.53
C ALA A 446 -7.69 -22.24 25.65
N TRP A 447 -6.82 -22.43 24.66
CA TRP A 447 -5.81 -23.49 24.67
C TRP A 447 -4.57 -23.06 25.46
N LEU A 448 -3.93 -24.02 26.12
CA LEU A 448 -2.68 -23.82 26.83
C LEU A 448 -1.50 -23.91 25.87
N VAL A 449 -0.52 -23.03 26.10
CA VAL A 449 0.73 -22.92 25.35
C VAL A 449 1.87 -23.44 26.22
N GLU A 450 2.73 -24.28 25.67
CA GLU A 450 3.92 -24.75 26.39
C GLU A 450 5.09 -23.75 26.31
N HIS A 451 5.51 -23.27 27.48
CA HIS A 451 6.75 -22.52 27.69
C HIS A 451 7.88 -23.50 27.97
N ARG A 452 8.48 -24.07 26.92
CA ARG A 452 9.51 -25.13 26.99
C ARG A 452 10.65 -24.86 27.98
N PHE A 453 11.21 -23.66 27.96
CA PHE A 453 12.29 -23.27 28.89
C PHE A 453 11.87 -23.33 30.35
N ARG A 454 10.58 -23.10 30.64
CA ARG A 454 10.01 -23.13 31.99
C ARG A 454 9.31 -24.45 32.30
N ARG A 455 9.23 -25.39 31.35
CA ARG A 455 8.49 -26.67 31.43
C ARG A 455 7.07 -26.52 31.98
N ARG A 456 6.35 -25.50 31.52
CA ARG A 456 4.99 -25.19 31.99
C ARG A 456 4.05 -24.88 30.83
N LEU A 457 2.80 -25.30 30.99
CA LEU A 457 1.66 -24.87 30.19
C LEU A 457 1.14 -23.54 30.76
N ALA A 458 0.87 -22.57 29.89
CA ALA A 458 0.34 -21.27 30.28
C ALA A 458 -0.85 -20.86 29.39
N CYS A 459 -1.86 -20.28 30.02
CA CYS A 459 -2.95 -19.60 29.33
C CYS A 459 -2.62 -18.11 29.18
N HIS A 460 -2.55 -17.62 27.95
CA HIS A 460 -2.31 -16.20 27.67
C HIS A 460 -3.56 -15.32 27.77
N HIS A 461 -4.74 -15.93 28.02
CA HIS A 461 -5.99 -15.21 28.22
C HIS A 461 -6.22 -14.90 29.71
N CYS A 462 -6.19 -15.92 30.57
CA CYS A 462 -6.49 -15.76 32.01
C CYS A 462 -5.26 -15.89 32.93
N GLY A 463 -4.08 -16.18 32.40
CA GLY A 463 -2.85 -16.34 33.19
C GLY A 463 -2.70 -17.69 33.90
N TYR A 464 -3.65 -18.62 33.78
CA TYR A 464 -3.56 -19.97 34.35
C TYR A 464 -2.26 -20.67 33.92
N GLN A 465 -1.63 -21.38 34.86
CA GLN A 465 -0.39 -22.13 34.61
C GLN A 465 -0.46 -23.53 35.20
N ALA A 466 0.08 -24.51 34.49
CA ALA A 466 0.17 -25.90 34.93
C ALA A 466 1.52 -26.53 34.49
N PRO A 467 1.99 -27.61 35.13
CA PRO A 467 3.06 -28.42 34.58
C PRO A 467 2.63 -29.09 33.26
N VAL A 468 3.60 -29.44 32.41
CA VAL A 468 3.35 -30.29 31.24
C VAL A 468 3.16 -31.74 31.73
N PRO A 469 2.04 -32.43 31.42
CA PRO A 469 1.84 -33.80 31.88
C PRO A 469 2.72 -34.80 31.11
N ASP A 470 3.21 -35.86 31.77
CA ASP A 470 4.06 -36.89 31.15
C ASP A 470 3.29 -37.82 30.19
N THR A 471 1.97 -37.87 30.33
CA THR A 471 1.07 -38.66 29.49
C THR A 471 -0.05 -37.80 28.93
N CYS A 472 -0.56 -38.18 27.76
CA CYS A 472 -1.72 -37.50 27.19
C CYS A 472 -2.98 -37.71 28.04
N PRO A 473 -3.65 -36.66 28.54
CA PRO A 473 -4.89 -36.80 29.31
C PRO A 473 -6.04 -37.45 28.52
N GLY A 474 -6.05 -37.30 27.19
CA GLY A 474 -7.09 -37.88 26.33
C GLY A 474 -6.95 -39.37 25.97
N CYS A 475 -5.73 -39.93 25.97
CA CYS A 475 -5.50 -41.32 25.50
C CYS A 475 -4.44 -42.11 26.28
N GLY A 476 -3.80 -41.50 27.29
CA GLY A 476 -2.77 -42.14 28.11
C GLY A 476 -1.40 -42.33 27.44
N ALA A 477 -1.24 -41.97 26.16
CA ALA A 477 0.02 -42.20 25.44
C ALA A 477 1.19 -41.41 26.06
N LYS A 478 2.28 -42.11 26.41
CA LYS A 478 3.56 -41.56 26.86
C LYS A 478 4.31 -40.89 25.71
N ASP A 479 5.07 -39.84 26.01
CA ASP A 479 5.93 -39.10 25.05
C ASP A 479 5.21 -38.68 23.76
N SER A 480 3.89 -38.48 23.85
CA SER A 480 3.02 -38.22 22.70
C SER A 480 2.72 -36.73 22.50
N LEU A 481 3.05 -35.90 23.49
CA LEU A 481 2.81 -34.47 23.48
C LEU A 481 3.90 -33.76 22.69
N MET A 482 3.49 -33.04 21.66
CA MET A 482 4.40 -32.29 20.82
C MET A 482 3.83 -30.90 20.50
N PRO A 483 4.70 -29.89 20.35
CA PRO A 483 4.27 -28.63 19.78
C PRO A 483 3.91 -28.81 18.32
N CYS A 484 2.87 -28.11 17.90
CA CYS A 484 2.45 -28.05 16.51
C CYS A 484 3.44 -27.21 15.66
N GLY A 485 3.98 -27.80 14.59
CA GLY A 485 4.61 -27.10 13.46
C GLY A 485 6.16 -27.10 13.43
N PRO A 486 6.79 -27.40 12.28
CA PRO A 486 8.26 -27.37 12.11
C PRO A 486 8.89 -25.98 12.08
N GLY A 487 8.12 -24.94 11.75
CA GLY A 487 8.68 -23.72 11.19
C GLY A 487 9.07 -23.90 9.71
N VAL A 488 9.30 -22.80 8.99
CA VAL A 488 9.54 -22.82 7.53
C VAL A 488 10.90 -23.40 7.15
N GLU A 489 11.92 -23.24 7.99
CA GLU A 489 13.29 -23.66 7.71
C GLU A 489 13.44 -25.18 7.78
N ARG A 490 12.82 -25.81 8.79
CA ARG A 490 12.82 -27.27 8.90
C ARG A 490 12.01 -27.93 7.77
N LEU A 491 10.96 -27.25 7.30
CA LEU A 491 10.25 -27.72 6.11
C LEU A 491 11.12 -27.57 4.85
N GLN A 492 11.90 -26.49 4.75
CA GLN A 492 12.83 -26.29 3.63
C GLN A 492 13.89 -27.40 3.57
N GLU A 493 14.48 -27.77 4.71
CA GLU A 493 15.40 -28.90 4.80
C GLU A 493 14.75 -30.20 4.32
N GLU A 494 13.50 -30.46 4.73
CA GLU A 494 12.75 -31.65 4.30
C GLU A 494 12.43 -31.60 2.80
N VAL A 495 12.04 -30.45 2.25
CA VAL A 495 11.79 -30.25 0.82
C VAL A 495 13.06 -30.48 0.00
N GLN A 496 14.21 -29.98 0.44
CA GLN A 496 15.49 -30.23 -0.24
C GLN A 496 15.87 -31.71 -0.21
N ALA A 497 15.57 -32.42 0.89
CA ALA A 497 15.83 -33.85 1.00
C ALA A 497 14.89 -34.70 0.12
N LEU A 498 13.61 -34.32 0.01
CA LEU A 498 12.61 -35.04 -0.78
C LEU A 498 12.70 -34.72 -2.27
N PHE A 499 13.02 -33.48 -2.62
CA PHE A 499 13.03 -32.97 -4.00
C PHE A 499 14.37 -32.30 -4.31
N PRO A 500 15.49 -33.04 -4.36
CA PRO A 500 16.84 -32.47 -4.47
C PRO A 500 17.08 -31.70 -5.78
N ASN A 501 16.31 -32.01 -6.83
CA ASN A 501 16.40 -31.36 -8.13
C ASN A 501 15.46 -30.14 -8.27
N ALA A 502 14.55 -29.93 -7.32
CA ALA A 502 13.58 -28.84 -7.37
C ALA A 502 14.17 -27.55 -6.79
N ARG A 503 13.99 -26.44 -7.52
CA ARG A 503 14.35 -25.10 -7.05
C ARG A 503 13.34 -24.66 -6.00
N SER A 504 13.75 -24.65 -4.74
CA SER A 504 12.88 -24.27 -3.63
C SER A 504 13.15 -22.84 -3.14
N LEU A 505 12.09 -22.13 -2.77
CA LEU A 505 12.16 -20.77 -2.24
C LEU A 505 11.33 -20.66 -0.97
N VAL A 506 11.87 -20.01 0.07
CA VAL A 506 11.13 -19.67 1.29
C VAL A 506 10.69 -18.22 1.23
N LEU A 507 9.37 -17.99 1.23
CA LEU A 507 8.75 -16.66 1.30
C LEU A 507 8.23 -16.38 2.71
N SER A 508 8.92 -15.50 3.44
CA SER A 508 8.56 -15.11 4.80
C SER A 508 8.80 -13.62 5.04
N SER A 509 7.88 -12.98 5.77
CA SER A 509 7.94 -11.55 6.15
C SER A 509 9.15 -11.21 7.00
N ASP A 510 9.72 -12.22 7.65
CA ASP A 510 10.75 -12.08 8.67
C ASP A 510 12.17 -12.25 8.08
N LEU A 511 12.29 -12.48 6.76
CA LEU A 511 13.58 -12.62 6.07
C LEU A 511 14.24 -11.26 5.83
N THR A 512 15.56 -11.21 6.00
CA THR A 512 16.39 -10.03 5.73
C THR A 512 16.36 -9.66 4.25
N GLY A 513 16.14 -8.38 3.93
CA GLY A 513 16.08 -7.86 2.56
C GLY A 513 14.84 -7.01 2.25
N GLY A 514 13.85 -6.97 3.15
CA GLY A 514 12.71 -6.06 3.04
C GLY A 514 11.79 -6.33 1.84
N ILE A 515 10.97 -5.34 1.51
CA ILE A 515 9.91 -5.46 0.48
C ILE A 515 10.48 -5.68 -0.92
N GLU A 516 11.62 -5.06 -1.25
CA GLU A 516 12.23 -5.16 -2.59
C GLU A 516 12.70 -6.58 -2.91
N ARG A 517 13.39 -7.24 -1.97
CA ARG A 517 13.76 -8.65 -2.10
C ARG A 517 12.52 -9.53 -2.33
N MET A 518 11.48 -9.29 -1.54
CA MET A 518 10.25 -10.05 -1.62
C MET A 518 9.53 -9.86 -2.97
N ARG A 519 9.55 -8.65 -3.54
CA ARG A 519 9.02 -8.39 -4.89
C ARG A 519 9.81 -9.17 -5.94
N ALA A 520 11.14 -9.13 -5.88
CA ALA A 520 11.99 -9.89 -6.82
C ALA A 520 11.76 -11.41 -6.72
N GLU A 521 11.57 -11.92 -5.51
CA GLU A 521 11.25 -13.33 -5.26
C GLU A 521 9.87 -13.72 -5.83
N LEU A 522 8.84 -12.87 -5.69
CA LEU A 522 7.52 -13.09 -6.31
C LEU A 522 7.60 -13.05 -7.84
N GLU A 523 8.40 -12.15 -8.41
CA GLU A 523 8.61 -12.11 -9.86
C GLU A 523 9.33 -13.36 -10.37
N ALA A 524 10.29 -13.90 -9.60
CA ALA A 524 10.95 -15.17 -9.94
C ALA A 524 9.96 -16.34 -9.95
N VAL A 525 9.04 -16.40 -8.97
CA VAL A 525 7.94 -17.38 -8.97
C VAL A 525 7.08 -17.21 -10.23
N ALA A 526 6.67 -15.98 -10.55
CA ALA A 526 5.85 -15.70 -11.74
C ALA A 526 6.54 -16.05 -13.07
N ARG A 527 7.88 -16.00 -13.13
CA ARG A 527 8.68 -16.42 -14.30
C ARG A 527 8.92 -17.93 -14.38
N GLY A 528 8.41 -18.73 -13.42
CA GLY A 528 8.65 -20.17 -13.37
C GLY A 528 10.10 -20.53 -12.97
N GLU A 529 10.80 -19.63 -12.26
CA GLU A 529 12.18 -19.86 -11.81
C GLU A 529 12.27 -20.69 -10.53
N VAL A 530 11.12 -21.00 -9.92
CA VAL A 530 10.96 -21.73 -8.65
C VAL A 530 9.97 -22.86 -8.84
N ASP A 531 10.28 -24.05 -8.35
CA ASP A 531 9.43 -25.24 -8.49
C ASP A 531 8.60 -25.50 -7.22
N VAL A 532 9.19 -25.27 -6.04
CA VAL A 532 8.50 -25.43 -4.74
C VAL A 532 8.62 -24.15 -3.92
N VAL A 533 7.49 -23.51 -3.67
CA VAL A 533 7.38 -22.33 -2.82
C VAL A 533 6.95 -22.76 -1.42
N ILE A 534 7.74 -22.41 -0.42
CA ILE A 534 7.41 -22.62 0.99
C ILE A 534 7.07 -21.26 1.58
N GLY A 535 5.88 -21.10 2.12
CA GLY A 535 5.50 -19.78 2.59
C GLY A 535 4.57 -19.74 3.77
N THR A 536 4.46 -18.52 4.30
CA THR A 536 3.49 -18.18 5.34
C THR A 536 2.46 -17.21 4.76
N GLN A 537 1.87 -16.34 5.59
CA GLN A 537 0.74 -15.45 5.29
C GLN A 537 0.86 -14.59 4.02
N LEU A 538 2.06 -14.45 3.45
CA LEU A 538 2.33 -13.57 2.31
C LEU A 538 2.12 -14.23 0.93
N VAL A 539 2.24 -15.55 0.82
CA VAL A 539 2.18 -16.23 -0.50
C VAL A 539 0.75 -16.39 -1.01
N ALA A 540 -0.24 -16.25 -0.13
CA ALA A 540 -1.65 -16.35 -0.49
C ALA A 540 -2.25 -15.03 -1.03
N LYS A 541 -1.43 -14.00 -1.22
CA LYS A 541 -1.86 -12.66 -1.62
C LYS A 541 -1.45 -12.38 -3.07
N GLY A 542 -2.39 -12.63 -4.00
CA GLY A 542 -2.20 -12.44 -5.44
C GLY A 542 -1.58 -13.66 -6.09
#